data_AF-A0A920UKI8-F1
#
_entry.id   AF-A0A920UKI8-F1
#
_cell.length_a   1.000
_cell.length_b   1.000
_cell.length_c   1.000
_cell.angle_alpha   90.00
_cell.angle_beta   90.00
_cell.angle_gamma   90.00
#
_symmetry.space_group_name_H-M   'P 1'
#
loop_
_entity.id
_entity.type
_entity.pdbx_description
1 polymer ?
#
loop_
_entity_poly.entity_id
_entity_poly.type
_entity_poly.pdbx_seq_one_letter_code
_entity_poly.pdbx_strand_id
1 'polypeptide(L)'
;MIRSLAELHCRIKHFDKSIGYYERFNKTNLRSDAAVDRAIVDTKLLQFDWRIEQAGEAEAGELSDERKAFEWSRYNACPRVPVRPVAAYDLGVLQLEAGEYGAIQSFQRAQANPHREIASLMHIGRCFAKRGMNDMAAGTLQKALDKKEVMDDEKMDLHYQLGCVLDSMERREESIGQLRLSREGHRLPRCR
;
A
#
# COMPACT_ATOMS: atom_id res chain seq x y z
N MET A 1 20.82 19.74 -17.44
CA MET A 1 20.35 19.59 -18.84
C MET A 1 19.79 18.21 -19.15
N ILE A 2 20.49 17.09 -18.87
CA ILE A 2 19.97 15.74 -19.21
C ILE A 2 18.73 15.35 -18.38
N ARG A 3 18.71 15.68 -17.07
CA ARG A 3 17.56 15.41 -16.20
C ARG A 3 16.28 16.13 -16.64
N SER A 4 16.36 17.42 -16.95
CA SER A 4 15.22 18.22 -17.44
C SER A 4 14.70 17.72 -18.79
N LEU A 5 15.58 17.20 -19.65
CA LEU A 5 15.18 16.55 -20.90
C LEU A 5 14.42 15.24 -20.64
N ALA A 6 14.89 14.42 -19.70
CA ALA A 6 14.18 13.21 -19.29
C ALA A 6 12.78 13.50 -18.74
N GLU A 7 12.65 14.53 -17.90
CA GLU A 7 11.37 15.00 -17.35
C GLU A 7 10.40 15.46 -18.45
N LEU A 8 10.90 16.19 -19.46
CA LEU A 8 10.11 16.61 -20.62
C LEU A 8 9.59 15.40 -21.42
N HIS A 9 10.46 14.42 -21.69
CA HIS A 9 10.07 13.20 -22.40
C HIS A 9 9.03 12.38 -21.63
N CYS A 10 9.10 12.36 -20.30
CA CYS A 10 8.08 11.73 -19.46
C CYS A 10 6.71 12.43 -19.63
N ARG A 11 6.68 13.77 -19.68
CA ARG A 11 5.44 14.55 -19.86
C ARG A 11 4.79 14.29 -21.22
N ILE A 12 5.59 14.08 -22.26
CA ILE A 12 5.12 13.77 -23.63
C ILE A 12 4.81 12.26 -23.78
N LYS A 13 4.78 11.49 -22.67
CA LYS A 13 4.55 10.03 -22.65
C LYS A 13 5.56 9.20 -23.45
N HIS A 14 6.72 9.77 -23.75
CA HIS A 14 7.86 9.04 -24.33
C HIS A 14 8.70 8.40 -23.22
N PHE A 15 8.12 7.43 -22.52
CA PHE A 15 8.69 6.82 -21.31
C PHE A 15 10.05 6.15 -21.55
N ASP A 16 10.21 5.39 -22.65
CA ASP A 16 11.48 4.72 -22.96
C ASP A 16 12.64 5.70 -23.17
N LYS A 17 12.37 6.80 -23.89
CA LYS A 17 13.36 7.87 -24.09
C LYS A 17 13.71 8.54 -22.77
N SER A 18 12.71 8.81 -21.93
CA SER A 18 12.91 9.40 -20.60
C SER A 18 13.84 8.54 -19.73
N ILE A 19 13.57 7.23 -19.66
CA ILE A 19 14.40 6.26 -18.92
C ILE A 19 15.82 6.25 -19.47
N GLY A 20 16.00 6.18 -20.80
CA GLY A 20 17.31 6.20 -21.43
C GLY A 20 18.14 7.46 -21.10
N TYR A 21 17.50 8.62 -20.99
CA TYR A 21 18.18 9.85 -20.56
C TYR A 21 18.60 9.81 -19.09
N TYR A 22 17.76 9.28 -18.19
CA TYR A 22 18.13 9.11 -16.79
C TYR A 22 19.27 8.10 -16.60
N GLU A 23 19.25 6.98 -17.31
CA GLU A 23 20.35 6.01 -17.28
C GLU A 23 21.65 6.61 -17.82
N ARG A 24 21.58 7.42 -18.89
CA ARG A 24 22.73 8.16 -19.41
C ARG A 24 23.26 9.17 -18.40
N PHE A 25 22.40 9.84 -17.64
CA PHE A 25 22.81 10.74 -16.56
C PHE A 25 23.62 10.00 -15.49
N ASN A 26 23.12 8.87 -14.98
CA ASN A 26 23.83 8.07 -13.99
C ASN A 26 25.18 7.55 -14.52
N LYS A 27 25.24 7.10 -15.78
CA LYS A 27 26.51 6.67 -16.42
C LYS A 27 27.52 7.81 -16.52
N THR A 28 27.07 9.03 -16.81
CA THR A 28 27.95 10.19 -16.98
C THR A 28 28.52 10.68 -15.65
N ASN A 29 27.73 10.60 -14.57
CA ASN A 29 28.14 11.07 -13.25
C ASN A 29 28.91 10.04 -12.41
N LEU A 30 29.21 8.85 -12.96
CA LEU A 30 29.98 7.75 -12.33
C LEU A 30 29.39 7.20 -11.01
N ARG A 31 28.34 7.82 -10.47
CA ARG A 31 27.61 7.41 -9.28
C ARG A 31 26.11 7.53 -9.54
N SER A 32 25.38 6.52 -9.11
CA SER A 32 23.92 6.52 -9.12
C SER A 32 23.39 7.58 -8.16
N ASP A 33 22.63 8.54 -8.69
CA ASP A 33 21.88 9.49 -7.88
C ASP A 33 20.54 8.83 -7.48
N ALA A 34 20.30 8.70 -6.16
CA ALA A 34 19.10 8.07 -5.63
C ALA A 34 17.80 8.77 -6.10
N ALA A 35 17.84 10.08 -6.37
CA ALA A 35 16.71 10.81 -6.93
C ALA A 35 16.45 10.43 -8.40
N VAL A 36 17.50 10.15 -9.16
CA VAL A 36 17.39 9.72 -10.56
C VAL A 36 16.95 8.26 -10.66
N ASP A 37 17.47 7.40 -9.78
CA ASP A 37 17.01 6.01 -9.69
C ASP A 37 15.52 5.93 -9.35
N ARG A 38 15.05 6.79 -8.43
CA ARG A 38 13.62 6.93 -8.14
C ARG A 38 12.86 7.39 -9.39
N ALA A 39 13.34 8.42 -10.08
CA ALA A 39 12.69 8.93 -11.28
C ALA A 39 12.59 7.86 -12.39
N ILE A 40 13.60 6.99 -12.55
CA ILE A 40 13.55 5.86 -13.48
C ILE A 40 12.43 4.89 -13.10
N VAL A 41 12.34 4.51 -11.81
CA VAL A 41 11.29 3.60 -11.32
C VAL A 41 9.92 4.23 -11.51
N ASP A 42 9.72 5.49 -11.10
CA ASP A 42 8.45 6.19 -11.25
C ASP A 42 8.02 6.30 -12.72
N THR A 43 8.97 6.57 -13.62
CA THR A 43 8.72 6.64 -15.07
C THR A 43 8.29 5.28 -15.63
N LYS A 44 8.91 4.18 -15.18
CA LYS A 44 8.50 2.81 -15.55
C LYS A 44 7.11 2.47 -15.02
N LEU A 45 6.79 2.87 -13.79
CA LEU A 45 5.44 2.68 -13.24
C LEU A 45 4.39 3.45 -14.03
N LEU A 46 4.69 4.71 -14.40
CA LEU A 46 3.80 5.50 -15.28
C LEU A 46 3.64 4.85 -16.66
N GLN A 47 4.67 4.21 -17.20
CA GLN A 47 4.57 3.46 -18.44
C GLN A 47 3.63 2.26 -18.30
N PHE A 48 3.70 1.51 -17.20
CA PHE A 48 2.75 0.42 -16.93
C PHE A 48 1.33 0.96 -16.76
N ASP A 49 1.14 2.00 -15.94
CA ASP A 49 -0.17 2.64 -15.72
C ASP A 49 -0.78 3.09 -17.07
N TRP A 50 0.02 3.71 -17.94
CA TRP A 50 -0.41 4.12 -19.28
C TRP A 50 -0.73 2.93 -20.20
N ARG A 51 0.06 1.85 -20.17
CA ARG A 51 -0.21 0.65 -20.97
C ARG A 51 -1.49 -0.04 -20.50
N ILE A 52 -1.74 -0.09 -19.21
CA ILE A 52 -2.97 -0.65 -18.62
C ILE A 52 -4.19 0.17 -19.07
N GLU A 53 -4.10 1.50 -19.09
CA GLU A 53 -5.18 2.38 -19.59
C GLU A 53 -5.51 2.18 -21.08
N GLN A 54 -4.53 1.76 -21.88
CA GLN A 54 -4.71 1.54 -23.32
C GLN A 54 -5.08 0.09 -23.67
N ALA A 55 -4.90 -0.84 -22.73
CA ALA A 55 -5.10 -2.28 -22.93
C ALA A 55 -6.57 -2.68 -22.78
N GLY A 56 -6.96 -3.78 -23.43
CA GLY A 56 -8.24 -4.46 -23.15
C GLY A 56 -8.21 -5.19 -21.80
N GLU A 57 -9.38 -5.60 -21.28
CA GLU A 57 -9.51 -6.21 -19.94
C GLU A 57 -8.55 -7.39 -19.68
N ALA A 58 -8.33 -8.25 -20.69
CA ALA A 58 -7.43 -9.40 -20.56
C ALA A 58 -5.95 -9.00 -20.47
N GLU A 59 -5.49 -8.11 -21.36
CA GLU A 59 -4.11 -7.62 -21.38
C GLU A 59 -3.82 -6.70 -20.18
N ALA A 60 -4.82 -5.98 -19.69
CA ALA A 60 -4.71 -5.15 -18.48
C ALA A 60 -4.41 -6.00 -17.23
N GLY A 61 -4.97 -7.22 -17.16
CA GLY A 61 -4.67 -8.18 -16.10
C GLY A 61 -3.20 -8.59 -16.09
N GLU A 62 -2.69 -9.04 -17.23
CA GLU A 62 -1.28 -9.45 -17.39
C GLU A 62 -0.31 -8.31 -17.08
N LEU A 63 -0.59 -7.11 -17.61
CA LEU A 63 0.23 -5.91 -17.35
C LEU A 63 0.19 -5.49 -15.87
N SER A 64 -0.93 -5.68 -15.19
CA SER A 64 -1.04 -5.41 -13.75
C SER A 64 -0.16 -6.36 -12.95
N ASP A 65 -0.10 -7.64 -13.33
CA ASP A 65 0.75 -8.63 -12.66
C ASP A 65 2.24 -8.42 -12.97
N GLU A 66 2.60 -8.04 -14.19
CA GLU A 66 3.96 -7.60 -14.54
C GLU A 66 4.37 -6.36 -13.73
N ARG A 67 3.48 -5.38 -13.59
CA ARG A 67 3.71 -4.17 -12.79
C ARG A 67 3.98 -4.51 -11.33
N LYS A 68 3.16 -5.39 -10.73
CA LYS A 68 3.36 -5.88 -9.35
C LYS A 68 4.69 -6.62 -9.20
N ALA A 69 5.05 -7.49 -10.14
CA ALA A 69 6.32 -8.23 -10.13
C ALA A 69 7.52 -7.28 -10.22
N PHE A 70 7.43 -6.22 -11.02
CA PHE A 70 8.45 -5.18 -11.10
C PHE A 70 8.59 -4.42 -9.78
N GLU A 71 7.48 -3.99 -9.16
CA GLU A 71 7.48 -3.32 -7.86
C GLU A 71 8.10 -4.19 -6.77
N TRP A 72 7.76 -5.49 -6.74
CA TRP A 72 8.33 -6.47 -5.82
C TRP A 72 9.85 -6.64 -5.99
N SER A 73 10.30 -6.83 -7.24
CA SER A 73 11.73 -6.94 -7.56
C SER A 73 12.50 -5.68 -7.12
N ARG A 74 11.93 -4.50 -7.32
CA ARG A 74 12.53 -3.23 -6.91
C ARG A 74 12.63 -3.08 -5.40
N TYR A 75 11.57 -3.46 -4.67
CA TYR A 75 11.61 -3.46 -3.22
C TYR A 75 12.73 -4.36 -2.68
N ASN A 76 12.84 -5.59 -3.19
CA ASN A 76 13.89 -6.52 -2.77
C ASN A 76 15.30 -6.02 -3.09
N ALA A 77 15.48 -5.34 -4.23
CA ALA A 77 16.77 -4.78 -4.60
C ALA A 77 17.16 -3.55 -3.76
N CYS A 78 16.20 -2.70 -3.39
CA CYS A 78 16.47 -1.52 -2.57
C CYS A 78 15.28 -1.12 -1.68
N PRO A 79 15.16 -1.71 -0.47
CA PRO A 79 14.06 -1.44 0.47
C PRO A 79 14.00 0.03 0.94
N ARG A 80 15.12 0.75 0.80
CA ARG A 80 15.29 2.13 1.27
C ARG A 80 14.69 3.17 0.31
N VAL A 81 14.39 2.81 -0.94
CA VAL A 81 13.78 3.75 -1.89
C VAL A 81 12.29 3.88 -1.57
N PRO A 82 11.77 5.10 -1.32
CA PRO A 82 10.36 5.33 -1.07
C PRO A 82 9.52 4.94 -2.29
N VAL A 83 8.51 4.10 -2.08
CA VAL A 83 7.49 3.74 -3.06
C VAL A 83 6.39 4.80 -3.04
N ARG A 84 5.78 5.09 -4.20
CA ARG A 84 4.65 6.04 -4.30
C ARG A 84 3.51 5.60 -3.35
N PRO A 85 2.82 6.52 -2.65
CA PRO A 85 1.75 6.15 -1.71
C PRO A 85 0.64 5.29 -2.33
N VAL A 86 0.30 5.52 -3.60
CA VAL A 86 -0.72 4.75 -4.34
C VAL A 86 -0.31 3.29 -4.49
N ALA A 87 0.95 3.02 -4.83
CA ALA A 87 1.50 1.67 -5.00
C ALA A 87 1.92 1.02 -3.66
N ALA A 88 2.12 1.83 -2.61
CA ALA A 88 2.57 1.34 -1.32
C ALA A 88 1.53 0.45 -0.63
N TYR A 89 0.23 0.67 -0.89
CA TYR A 89 -0.83 -0.21 -0.39
C TYR A 89 -0.74 -1.60 -1.02
N ASP A 90 -0.72 -1.65 -2.36
CA ASP A 90 -0.66 -2.89 -3.13
C ASP A 90 0.61 -3.69 -2.77
N LEU A 91 1.76 -3.00 -2.64
CA LEU A 91 2.99 -3.62 -2.17
C LEU A 91 2.86 -4.19 -0.75
N GLY A 92 2.21 -3.47 0.17
CA GLY A 92 1.96 -3.95 1.52
C GLY A 92 1.09 -5.21 1.55
N VAL A 93 0.09 -5.30 0.66
CA VAL A 93 -0.74 -6.50 0.49
C VAL A 93 0.10 -7.67 -0.01
N LEU A 94 0.92 -7.46 -1.04
CA LEU A 94 1.84 -8.50 -1.55
C LEU A 94 2.83 -8.98 -0.47
N GLN A 95 3.35 -8.06 0.34
CA GLN A 95 4.23 -8.42 1.47
C GLN A 95 3.50 -9.26 2.51
N LEU A 96 2.24 -8.93 2.83
CA LEU A 96 1.41 -9.72 3.74
C LEU A 96 1.13 -11.13 3.21
N GLU A 97 0.85 -11.26 1.90
CA GLU A 97 0.65 -12.54 1.22
C GLU A 97 1.93 -13.39 1.23
N ALA A 98 3.09 -12.75 1.06
CA ALA A 98 4.39 -13.39 1.19
C ALA A 98 4.78 -13.75 2.64
N GLY A 99 3.97 -13.36 3.64
CA GLY A 99 4.27 -13.57 5.07
C GLY A 99 5.34 -12.62 5.63
N GLU A 100 5.76 -11.62 4.85
CA GLU A 100 6.77 -10.65 5.25
C GLU A 100 6.16 -9.53 6.10
N TYR A 101 6.54 -9.47 7.37
CA TYR A 101 6.03 -8.46 8.30
C TYR A 101 6.60 -7.05 8.07
N GLY A 102 7.49 -6.89 7.09
CA GLY A 102 7.93 -5.59 6.57
C GLY A 102 6.79 -4.73 5.98
N ALA A 103 5.61 -5.34 5.79
CA ALA A 103 4.39 -4.70 5.30
C ALA A 103 3.98 -3.43 6.07
N ILE A 104 4.30 -3.33 7.36
CA ILE A 104 3.95 -2.18 8.20
C ILE A 104 4.48 -0.86 7.59
N GLN A 105 5.72 -0.84 7.07
CA GLN A 105 6.30 0.37 6.51
C GLN A 105 5.61 0.78 5.21
N SER A 106 5.21 -0.19 4.38
CA SER A 106 4.48 0.04 3.14
C SER A 106 3.09 0.61 3.44
N PHE A 107 2.37 0.04 4.41
CA PHE A 107 1.07 0.57 4.82
C PHE A 107 1.17 1.93 5.53
N GLN A 108 2.22 2.19 6.30
CA GLN A 108 2.46 3.52 6.89
C GLN A 108 2.58 4.61 5.82
N ARG A 109 3.21 4.28 4.68
CA ARG A 109 3.28 5.21 3.53
C ARG A 109 1.95 5.33 2.79
N ALA A 110 1.20 4.22 2.68
CA ALA A 110 -0.11 4.20 2.04
C ALA A 110 -1.16 5.06 2.77
N GLN A 111 -1.00 5.29 4.08
CA GLN A 111 -1.86 6.20 4.86
C GLN A 111 -1.87 7.65 4.33
N ALA A 112 -0.85 8.07 3.56
CA ALA A 112 -0.87 9.39 2.93
C ALA A 112 -1.99 9.56 1.88
N ASN A 113 -2.59 8.46 1.42
CA ASN A 113 -3.77 8.49 0.57
C ASN A 113 -5.04 8.32 1.44
N PRO A 114 -5.91 9.33 1.55
CA PRO A 114 -7.13 9.25 2.36
C PRO A 114 -8.04 8.06 2.03
N HIS A 115 -8.12 7.68 0.74
CA HIS A 115 -8.96 6.55 0.31
C HIS A 115 -8.41 5.19 0.74
N ARG A 116 -7.11 5.10 1.07
CA ARG A 116 -6.45 3.87 1.52
C ARG A 116 -6.08 3.92 2.99
N GLU A 117 -6.33 5.02 3.68
CA GLU A 117 -5.85 5.23 5.05
C GLU A 117 -6.43 4.22 6.04
N ILE A 118 -7.76 4.06 6.05
CA ILE A 118 -8.45 3.14 6.97
C ILE A 118 -8.04 1.69 6.69
N ALA A 119 -8.06 1.28 5.42
CA ALA A 119 -7.62 -0.06 5.02
C ALA A 119 -6.14 -0.31 5.40
N SER A 120 -5.27 0.69 5.25
CA SER A 120 -3.87 0.59 5.65
C SER A 120 -3.72 0.41 7.17
N LEU A 121 -4.48 1.16 7.97
CA LEU A 121 -4.47 1.03 9.43
C LEU A 121 -4.96 -0.36 9.87
N MET A 122 -5.99 -0.90 9.23
CA MET A 122 -6.47 -2.26 9.46
C MET A 122 -5.36 -3.29 9.22
N HIS A 123 -4.69 -3.22 8.06
CA HIS A 123 -3.61 -4.13 7.75
C HIS A 123 -2.40 -3.99 8.69
N ILE A 124 -2.07 -2.78 9.14
CA ILE A 124 -1.03 -2.55 10.16
C ILE A 124 -1.43 -3.21 11.48
N GLY A 125 -2.68 -3.06 11.92
CA GLY A 125 -3.22 -3.71 13.11
C GLY A 125 -3.05 -5.24 13.05
N ARG A 126 -3.40 -5.85 11.92
CA ARG A 126 -3.19 -7.29 11.67
C ARG A 126 -1.71 -7.67 11.73
N CYS A 127 -0.81 -6.86 11.16
CA CYS A 127 0.63 -7.12 11.22
C CYS A 127 1.14 -7.11 12.66
N PHE A 128 0.72 -6.13 13.48
CA PHE A 128 1.10 -6.05 14.88
C PHE A 128 0.57 -7.23 15.69
N ALA A 129 -0.70 -7.60 15.50
CA ALA A 129 -1.32 -8.74 16.17
C ALA A 129 -0.58 -10.05 15.85
N LYS A 130 -0.24 -10.30 14.57
CA LYS A 130 0.54 -11.47 14.17
C LYS A 130 1.94 -11.53 14.79
N ARG A 131 2.52 -10.38 15.15
CA ARG A 131 3.83 -10.29 15.83
C ARG A 131 3.72 -10.33 17.36
N GLY A 132 2.53 -10.53 17.93
CA GLY A 132 2.28 -10.50 19.37
C GLY A 132 2.32 -9.10 19.99
N MET A 133 2.39 -8.04 19.17
CA MET A 133 2.40 -6.65 19.62
C MET A 133 0.96 -6.14 19.80
N ASN A 134 0.21 -6.77 20.70
CA ASN A 134 -1.24 -6.59 20.82
C ASN A 134 -1.63 -5.16 21.25
N ASP A 135 -0.82 -4.50 22.09
CA ASP A 135 -1.08 -3.09 22.48
C ASP A 135 -1.04 -2.13 21.29
N MET A 136 -0.03 -2.27 20.42
CA MET A 136 0.10 -1.47 19.21
C MET A 136 -1.00 -1.81 18.20
N ALA A 137 -1.38 -3.09 18.10
CA ALA A 137 -2.48 -3.52 17.26
C ALA A 137 -3.79 -2.86 17.71
N ALA A 138 -4.14 -2.96 18.99
CA ALA A 138 -5.35 -2.37 19.55
C ALA A 138 -5.40 -0.85 19.34
N GLY A 139 -4.30 -0.15 19.65
CA GLY A 139 -4.22 1.30 19.43
C GLY A 139 -4.33 1.71 17.96
N THR A 140 -3.81 0.91 17.03
CA THR A 140 -3.92 1.20 15.59
C THR A 140 -5.34 0.94 15.07
N LEU A 141 -5.98 -0.14 15.50
CA LEU A 141 -7.35 -0.48 15.13
C LEU A 141 -8.36 0.53 15.70
N GLN A 142 -8.14 1.00 16.94
CA GLN A 142 -8.96 2.07 17.52
C GLN A 142 -8.88 3.36 16.71
N LYS A 143 -7.66 3.78 16.30
CA LYS A 143 -7.50 4.94 15.41
C LYS A 143 -8.25 4.80 14.09
N ALA A 144 -8.33 3.59 13.54
CA ALA A 144 -9.10 3.34 12.31
C ALA A 144 -10.60 3.46 12.56
N LEU A 145 -11.10 2.97 13.70
CA LEU A 145 -12.50 3.10 14.12
C LEU A 145 -12.90 4.56 14.36
N ASP A 146 -12.05 5.34 15.02
CA ASP A 146 -12.31 6.75 15.32
C ASP A 146 -12.43 7.60 14.05
N LYS A 147 -11.72 7.22 12.99
CA LYS A 147 -11.79 7.88 11.67
C LYS A 147 -12.97 7.47 10.83
N LYS A 148 -13.54 6.29 11.08
CA LYS A 148 -14.59 5.72 10.24
C LYS A 148 -15.93 5.94 10.91
N GLU A 149 -16.70 6.90 10.43
CA GLU A 149 -18.01 7.21 11.03
C GLU A 149 -19.09 6.18 10.62
N VAL A 150 -19.12 5.84 9.33
CA VAL A 150 -20.12 4.95 8.73
C VAL A 150 -19.92 3.49 9.17
N MET A 151 -21.01 2.87 9.66
CA MET A 151 -21.06 1.43 9.96
C MET A 151 -21.29 0.61 8.68
N ASP A 152 -20.18 0.31 8.00
CA ASP A 152 -20.13 -0.59 6.84
C ASP A 152 -19.35 -1.88 7.17
N ASP A 153 -19.16 -2.74 6.17
CA ASP A 153 -18.44 -4.01 6.32
C ASP A 153 -17.00 -3.85 6.82
N GLU A 154 -16.30 -2.79 6.40
CA GLU A 154 -14.94 -2.51 6.87
C GLU A 154 -14.93 -2.13 8.35
N LYS A 155 -15.89 -1.31 8.82
CA LYS A 155 -15.97 -0.93 10.24
C LYS A 155 -16.32 -2.14 11.11
N MET A 156 -17.15 -3.04 10.59
CA MET A 156 -17.47 -4.30 11.27
C MET A 156 -16.25 -5.23 11.39
N ASP A 157 -15.43 -5.35 10.34
CA ASP A 157 -14.17 -6.12 10.40
C ASP A 157 -13.17 -5.49 11.38
N LEU A 158 -13.08 -4.16 11.44
CA LEU A 158 -12.25 -3.47 12.44
C LEU A 158 -12.68 -3.79 13.89
N HIS A 159 -13.98 -3.77 14.19
CA HIS A 159 -14.50 -4.17 15.51
C HIS A 159 -14.20 -5.64 15.83
N TYR A 160 -14.35 -6.52 14.83
CA TYR A 160 -14.02 -7.94 14.99
C TYR A 160 -12.54 -8.14 15.32
N GLN A 161 -11.65 -7.55 14.53
CA GLN A 161 -10.21 -7.66 14.72
C GLN A 161 -9.76 -7.06 16.05
N LEU A 162 -10.32 -5.92 16.45
CA LEU A 162 -10.05 -5.32 17.75
C LEU A 162 -10.51 -6.25 18.90
N GLY A 163 -11.69 -6.86 18.77
CA GLY A 163 -12.19 -7.86 19.72
C GLY A 163 -11.25 -9.05 19.89
N CYS A 164 -10.73 -9.61 18.78
CA CYS A 164 -9.74 -10.69 18.82
C CYS A 164 -8.43 -10.28 19.50
N VAL A 165 -7.94 -9.06 19.24
CA VAL A 165 -6.72 -8.53 19.87
C VAL A 165 -6.94 -8.25 21.36
N LEU A 166 -8.11 -7.75 21.77
CA LEU A 166 -8.44 -7.56 23.18
C LEU A 166 -8.54 -8.89 23.93
N ASP A 167 -9.11 -9.92 23.30
CA ASP A 167 -9.19 -11.26 23.89
C ASP A 167 -7.80 -11.86 24.13
N SER A 168 -6.87 -11.68 23.19
CA SER A 168 -5.47 -12.13 23.35
C SER A 168 -4.69 -11.33 24.42
N MET A 169 -5.21 -10.20 24.89
CA MET A 169 -4.69 -9.42 26.02
C MET A 169 -5.44 -9.68 27.33
N GLU A 170 -6.29 -10.70 27.40
CA GLU A 170 -7.16 -11.00 28.55
C GLU A 170 -8.19 -9.90 28.88
N ARG A 171 -8.34 -8.94 27.95
CA ARG A 171 -9.34 -7.86 27.77
C ARG A 171 -10.79 -8.29 27.65
N ARG A 172 -11.28 -9.31 28.36
CA ARG A 172 -12.53 -10.04 27.98
C ARG A 172 -13.79 -9.19 27.90
N GLU A 173 -14.02 -8.30 28.87
CA GLU A 173 -15.24 -7.46 28.87
C GLU A 173 -15.27 -6.52 27.66
N GLU A 174 -14.12 -5.90 27.37
CA GLU A 174 -13.98 -4.99 26.23
C GLU A 174 -14.06 -5.75 24.90
N SER A 175 -13.45 -6.93 24.82
CA SER A 175 -13.54 -7.83 23.66
C SER A 175 -15.00 -8.17 23.33
N ILE A 176 -15.79 -8.57 24.33
CA ILE A 176 -17.21 -8.90 24.15
C ILE A 176 -17.99 -7.67 23.65
N GLY A 177 -17.68 -6.48 24.18
CA GLY A 177 -18.27 -5.23 23.71
C GLY A 177 -18.03 -5.00 22.21
N GLN A 178 -16.78 -5.11 21.77
CA GLN A 178 -16.40 -4.92 20.37
C GLN A 178 -17.00 -5.98 19.44
N LEU A 179 -16.99 -7.26 19.86
CA LEU A 179 -17.57 -8.36 19.09
C LEU A 179 -19.09 -8.25 18.96
N ARG A 180 -19.77 -7.66 19.95
CA ARG A 180 -21.20 -7.39 19.87
C ARG A 180 -21.49 -6.34 18.80
N LEU A 181 -20.75 -5.23 18.78
CA LEU A 181 -20.89 -4.17 17.78
C LEU A 181 -20.68 -4.69 16.35
N SER A 182 -19.67 -5.54 16.15
CA SER A 182 -19.41 -6.20 14.86
C SER A 182 -20.63 -7.00 14.36
N ARG A 183 -21.32 -7.72 15.26
CA ARG A 183 -22.52 -8.52 14.92
C ARG A 183 -23.78 -7.69 14.72
N GLU A 184 -23.94 -6.62 15.49
CA GLU A 184 -25.08 -5.71 15.38
C GLU A 184 -25.11 -5.00 14.03
N GLY A 185 -23.94 -4.60 13.51
CA GLY A 185 -23.84 -4.06 12.15
C GLY A 185 -24.34 -5.02 11.07
N HIS A 186 -24.08 -6.33 11.21
CA HIS A 186 -24.49 -7.35 10.23
C HIS A 186 -26.02 -7.60 10.25
N ARG A 187 -26.69 -7.21 11.35
CA ARG A 187 -28.15 -7.31 11.51
C ARG A 187 -28.91 -6.10 10.99
N LEU A 188 -28.25 -4.97 10.79
CA LEU A 188 -28.89 -3.79 10.22
C LEU A 188 -29.10 -4.04 8.71
N PRO A 189 -30.34 -3.90 8.19
CA PRO A 189 -30.58 -4.00 6.76
C PRO A 189 -29.73 -2.94 6.09
N ARG A 190 -28.80 -3.37 5.24
CA ARG A 190 -27.99 -2.49 4.39
C ARG A 190 -28.96 -1.55 3.66
N CYS A 191 -29.02 -0.29 4.08
CA CYS A 191 -29.81 0.70 3.37
C CYS A 191 -29.23 0.79 1.96
N ARG A 192 -30.11 0.43 1.02
CA ARG A 192 -29.88 0.34 -0.41
C ARG A 192 -29.64 1.72 -1.03
#